data_AF-A0A2N9N584-F1
#
_entry.id   AF-A0A2N9N584-F1
#
_cell.length_a   1.000
_cell.length_b   1.000
_cell.length_c   1.000
_cell.angle_alpha   90.00
_cell.angle_beta   90.00
_cell.angle_gamma   90.00
#
_symmetry.space_group_name_H-M   'P 1'
#
loop_
_entity.id
_entity.type
_entity.pdbx_description
1 polymer ?
#
loop_
_entity_poly.entity_id
_entity_poly.type
_entity_poly.pdbx_seq_one_letter_code
_entity_poly.pdbx_strand_id
1 'polypeptide(L)'
;MDDQEVAGDSPEEAFEREWRRQLFTLALEDLAACAAREGKQLQLAIFEAYDLAAAERPSYAALGARHDIAETAVTNHLAWARRTLRGFVTERLQGVTPGERELRQEMRRIWI
;
A
#
# COMPACT_ATOMS: atom_id res chain seq x y z
N MET A 1 -38.97 18.01 14.69
CA MET A 1 -38.43 17.93 13.33
C MET A 1 -37.00 17.51 13.54
N ASP A 2 -36.73 16.23 13.34
CA ASP A 2 -35.43 15.61 13.59
C ASP A 2 -34.39 16.26 12.68
N ASP A 3 -33.49 17.03 13.27
CA ASP A 3 -32.31 17.56 12.61
C ASP A 3 -31.30 16.40 12.52
N GLN A 4 -31.48 15.55 11.50
CA GLN A 4 -30.46 14.58 11.14
C GLN A 4 -29.29 15.35 10.52
N GLU A 5 -28.31 15.71 11.33
CA GLU A 5 -26.96 16.00 10.85
C GLU A 5 -26.50 14.81 10.00
N VAL A 6 -26.39 15.03 8.70
CA VAL A 6 -25.65 14.14 7.82
C VAL A 6 -24.20 14.27 8.28
N ALA A 7 -23.75 13.36 9.13
CA ALA A 7 -22.37 13.24 9.57
C ALA A 7 -21.51 12.80 8.37
N GLY A 8 -21.23 13.73 7.47
CA GLY A 8 -20.18 13.64 6.48
C GLY A 8 -18.86 14.09 7.11
N ASP A 9 -17.74 13.55 6.61
CA ASP A 9 -16.40 13.99 7.03
C ASP A 9 -16.25 15.51 6.90
N SER A 10 -15.51 16.12 7.82
CA SER A 10 -15.07 17.51 7.66
C SER A 10 -14.26 17.68 6.37
N PRO A 11 -14.21 18.91 5.78
CA PRO A 11 -13.39 19.19 4.60
C PRO A 11 -11.92 18.75 4.77
N GLU A 12 -11.37 18.89 5.97
CA GLU A 12 -10.01 18.49 6.32
C GLU A 12 -9.82 16.97 6.28
N GLU A 13 -10.76 16.20 6.83
CA GLU A 13 -10.74 14.73 6.80
C GLU A 13 -10.93 14.19 5.38
N ALA A 14 -11.79 14.83 4.58
CA ALA A 14 -11.98 14.50 3.18
C ALA A 14 -10.72 14.76 2.35
N PHE A 15 -10.06 15.90 2.58
CA PHE A 15 -8.78 16.23 1.96
C PHE A 15 -7.69 15.24 2.35
N GLU A 16 -7.54 14.93 3.64
CA GLU A 16 -6.51 14.01 4.12
C GLU A 16 -6.70 12.60 3.56
N ARG A 17 -7.94 12.11 3.49
CA ARG A 17 -8.26 10.83 2.86
C ARG A 17 -7.87 10.81 1.39
N GLU A 18 -8.26 11.83 0.64
CA GLU A 18 -7.98 11.90 -0.80
C GLU A 18 -6.48 12.05 -1.08
N TRP A 19 -5.79 12.85 -0.28
CA TRP A 19 -4.34 12.97 -0.32
C TRP A 19 -3.64 11.63 -0.04
N ARG A 20 -4.05 10.89 1.01
CA ARG A 20 -3.54 9.54 1.29
C ARG A 20 -3.80 8.57 0.13
N ARG A 21 -4.99 8.63 -0.47
CA ARG A 21 -5.34 7.79 -1.62
C ARG A 21 -4.43 8.06 -2.81
N GLN A 22 -4.19 9.33 -3.14
CA GLN A 22 -3.27 9.71 -4.22
C GLN A 22 -1.82 9.30 -3.93
N LEU A 23 -1.36 9.49 -2.68
CA LEU A 23 -0.02 9.06 -2.26
C LEU A 23 0.21 7.56 -2.51
N PHE A 24 -0.72 6.71 -2.09
CA PHE A 24 -0.62 5.26 -2.32
C PHE A 24 -0.79 4.89 -3.79
N THR A 25 -1.67 5.57 -4.53
CA THR A 25 -1.86 5.32 -5.97
C THR A 25 -0.54 5.49 -6.71
N LEU A 26 0.14 6.61 -6.48
CA LEU A 26 1.41 6.89 -7.16
C LEU A 26 2.54 5.94 -6.70
N ALA A 27 2.58 5.57 -5.42
CA ALA A 27 3.56 4.61 -4.92
C ALA A 27 3.34 3.18 -5.45
N LEU A 28 2.09 2.80 -5.73
CA LEU A 28 1.75 1.53 -6.38
C LEU A 28 2.15 1.51 -7.86
N GLU A 29 2.01 2.63 -8.57
CA GLU A 29 2.52 2.78 -9.93
C GLU A 29 4.05 2.63 -9.98
N ASP A 30 4.77 3.25 -9.03
CA ASP A 30 6.22 3.09 -8.90
C ASP A 30 6.61 1.64 -8.59
N LEU A 31 5.85 0.96 -7.72
CA LEU A 31 6.03 -0.47 -7.43
C LEU A 31 5.86 -1.33 -8.69
N ALA A 32 4.82 -1.08 -9.47
CA ALA A 32 4.56 -1.82 -10.71
C ALA A 32 5.68 -1.62 -11.73
N ALA A 33 6.13 -0.37 -11.93
CA ALA A 33 7.25 -0.06 -12.82
C ALA A 33 8.57 -0.70 -12.35
N CYS A 34 8.85 -0.66 -11.04
CA CYS A 34 10.01 -1.30 -10.44
C CYS A 34 9.98 -2.82 -10.63
N ALA A 35 8.83 -3.44 -10.39
CA ALA A 35 8.65 -4.87 -10.58
C ALA A 35 8.85 -5.30 -12.04
N ALA A 36 8.34 -4.53 -13.00
CA ALA A 36 8.57 -4.78 -14.42
C ALA A 36 10.05 -4.69 -14.79
N ARG A 37 10.75 -3.65 -14.31
CA ARG A 37 12.18 -3.42 -14.56
C ARG A 37 13.07 -4.52 -13.97
N GLU A 38 12.73 -5.03 -12.79
CA GLU A 38 13.54 -6.00 -12.04
C GLU A 38 13.16 -7.47 -12.30
N GLY A 39 12.17 -7.73 -13.16
CA GLY A 39 11.68 -9.10 -13.37
C GLY A 39 10.96 -9.68 -12.15
N LYS A 40 10.26 -8.83 -11.37
CA LYS A 40 9.56 -9.17 -10.12
C LYS A 40 8.04 -9.20 -10.29
N GLN A 41 7.55 -9.52 -11.48
CA GLN A 41 6.11 -9.55 -11.79
C GLN A 41 5.36 -10.55 -10.91
N LEU A 42 5.97 -11.70 -10.57
CA LEU A 42 5.36 -12.67 -9.67
C LEU A 42 5.15 -12.12 -8.26
N GLN A 43 6.14 -11.39 -7.73
CA GLN A 43 6.06 -10.76 -6.42
C GLN A 43 4.95 -9.71 -6.37
N LEU A 44 4.85 -8.90 -7.44
CA LEU A 44 3.76 -7.94 -7.59
C LEU A 44 2.40 -8.63 -7.65
N ALA A 45 2.25 -9.66 -8.48
CA ALA A 45 0.98 -10.39 -8.62
C ALA A 45 0.52 -11.03 -7.30
N ILE A 46 1.46 -11.59 -6.53
CA ILE A 46 1.17 -12.15 -5.20
C ILE A 46 0.75 -11.05 -4.22
N PHE A 47 1.42 -9.90 -4.26
CA PHE A 47 1.07 -8.74 -3.44
C PHE A 47 -0.33 -8.21 -3.77
N GLU A 48 -0.65 -8.02 -5.06
CA GLU A 48 -1.96 -7.57 -5.51
C GLU A 48 -3.07 -8.54 -5.09
N ALA A 49 -2.84 -9.85 -5.26
CA ALA A 49 -3.80 -10.88 -4.90
C ALA A 49 -4.03 -11.01 -3.38
N TYR A 50 -3.10 -10.54 -2.53
CA TYR A 50 -3.18 -10.70 -1.08
C TYR A 50 -3.44 -9.37 -0.35
N ASP A 51 -2.56 -8.38 -0.52
CA ASP A 51 -2.62 -7.11 0.20
C ASP A 51 -3.68 -6.16 -0.40
N LEU A 52 -3.91 -6.21 -1.72
CA LEU A 52 -4.90 -5.37 -2.43
C LEU A 52 -6.23 -6.09 -2.72
N ALA A 53 -6.43 -7.28 -2.18
CA ALA A 53 -7.68 -8.01 -2.36
C ALA A 53 -8.87 -7.20 -1.80
N ALA A 54 -9.83 -6.87 -2.68
CA ALA A 54 -11.05 -6.17 -2.28
C ALA A 54 -12.04 -7.07 -1.50
N ALA A 55 -11.84 -8.40 -1.59
CA ALA A 55 -12.65 -9.42 -0.94
C ALA A 55 -11.79 -10.28 0.00
N GLU A 56 -12.13 -11.55 0.16
CA GLU A 56 -11.40 -12.46 1.03
C GLU A 56 -9.95 -12.69 0.54
N ARG A 57 -9.01 -12.56 1.47
CA ARG A 57 -7.58 -12.77 1.21
C ARG A 57 -7.30 -14.27 1.08
N PRO A 58 -6.70 -14.74 -0.03
CA PRO A 58 -6.32 -16.14 -0.16
C PRO A 58 -5.26 -16.52 0.88
N SER A 59 -5.26 -17.76 1.36
CA SER A 59 -4.17 -18.25 2.22
C SER A 59 -2.84 -18.31 1.46
N TYR A 60 -1.72 -18.30 2.19
CA TYR A 60 -0.41 -18.44 1.55
C TYR A 60 -0.26 -19.79 0.85
N ALA A 61 -0.81 -20.87 1.41
CA ALA A 61 -0.88 -22.17 0.75
C ALA A 61 -1.65 -22.10 -0.58
N ALA A 62 -2.79 -21.39 -0.63
CA ALA A 62 -3.57 -21.23 -1.86
C ALA A 62 -2.82 -20.40 -2.92
N LEU A 63 -2.12 -19.34 -2.51
CA LEU A 63 -1.26 -18.56 -3.40
C LEU A 63 -0.08 -19.38 -3.93
N GLY A 64 0.56 -20.17 -3.06
CA GLY A 64 1.65 -21.07 -3.44
C GLY A 64 1.21 -22.06 -4.50
N ALA A 65 0.06 -22.72 -4.28
CA ALA A 65 -0.51 -23.66 -5.24
C ALA A 65 -0.88 -22.99 -6.58
N ARG A 66 -1.47 -21.79 -6.56
CA ARG A 66 -1.86 -21.05 -7.78
C ARG A 66 -0.67 -20.69 -8.67
N HIS A 67 0.48 -20.42 -8.07
CA HIS A 67 1.68 -19.94 -8.76
C HIS A 67 2.79 -20.99 -8.87
N ASP A 68 2.53 -22.23 -8.45
CA ASP A 68 3.49 -23.34 -8.43
C ASP A 68 4.79 -23.02 -7.66
N ILE A 69 4.63 -22.43 -6.47
CA ILE A 69 5.74 -22.07 -5.57
C ILE A 69 5.48 -22.57 -4.15
N ALA A 70 6.57 -22.72 -3.38
CA ALA A 70 6.46 -23.03 -1.95
C ALA A 70 5.75 -21.90 -1.19
N GLU A 71 4.98 -22.25 -0.16
CA GLU A 71 4.32 -21.29 0.73
C GLU A 71 5.32 -20.31 1.38
N THR A 72 6.53 -20.78 1.68
CA THR A 72 7.61 -19.93 2.20
C THR A 72 8.09 -18.89 1.19
N ALA A 73 8.01 -19.18 -0.12
CA ALA A 73 8.33 -18.22 -1.17
C ALA A 73 7.29 -17.10 -1.25
N VAL A 74 6.00 -17.40 -1.01
CA VAL A 74 4.92 -16.38 -0.92
C VAL A 74 5.27 -15.34 0.15
N THR A 75 5.69 -15.77 1.33
CA THR A 75 6.11 -14.87 2.42
C THR A 75 7.25 -13.94 1.97
N ASN A 76 8.27 -14.50 1.31
CA ASN A 76 9.41 -13.73 0.81
C ASN A 76 9.00 -12.73 -0.28
N HIS A 77 8.08 -13.12 -1.15
CA HIS A 77 7.54 -12.26 -2.21
C HIS A 77 6.76 -11.07 -1.64
N LEU A 78 5.89 -11.32 -0.66
CA LEU A 78 5.18 -10.27 0.06
C LEU A 78 6.12 -9.35 0.84
N ALA A 79 7.12 -9.91 1.51
CA ALA A 79 8.11 -9.12 2.25
C ALA A 79 8.90 -8.17 1.34
N TRP A 80 9.25 -8.61 0.13
CA TRP A 80 9.86 -7.74 -0.87
C TRP A 80 8.90 -6.62 -1.29
N ALA A 81 7.68 -6.95 -1.72
CA ALA A 81 6.74 -5.96 -2.25
C ALA A 81 6.39 -4.89 -1.21
N ARG A 82 6.09 -5.29 0.03
CA ARG A 82 5.78 -4.37 1.14
C ARG A 82 6.96 -3.45 1.47
N ARG A 83 8.19 -3.96 1.48
CA ARG A 83 9.39 -3.15 1.73
C ARG A 83 9.59 -2.13 0.61
N THR A 84 9.45 -2.55 -0.64
CA THR A 84 9.62 -1.70 -1.82
C THR A 84 8.55 -0.60 -1.85
N LEU A 85 7.28 -0.95 -1.65
CA LEU A 85 6.18 0.03 -1.54
C LEU A 85 6.45 1.05 -0.44
N ARG A 86 6.89 0.59 0.73
CA ARG A 86 7.25 1.48 1.83
C ARG A 86 8.36 2.45 1.46
N GLY A 87 9.34 2.01 0.68
CA GLY A 87 10.37 2.88 0.09
C GLY A 87 9.74 4.03 -0.70
N PHE A 88 8.91 3.70 -1.69
CA PHE A 88 8.26 4.71 -2.56
C PHE A 88 7.34 5.66 -1.80
N VAL A 89 6.55 5.16 -0.85
CA VAL A 89 5.74 6.02 0.04
C VAL A 89 6.63 6.97 0.84
N THR A 90 7.77 6.49 1.35
CA THR A 90 8.72 7.33 2.12
C THR A 90 9.31 8.43 1.25
N GLU A 91 9.78 8.10 0.05
CA GLU A 91 10.37 9.05 -0.89
C GLU A 91 9.37 10.15 -1.26
N ARG A 92 8.11 9.79 -1.46
CA ARG A 92 7.04 10.75 -1.77
C ARG A 92 6.73 11.67 -0.59
N LEU A 93 6.67 11.13 0.62
CA LEU A 93 6.48 11.93 1.84
C LEU A 93 7.64 12.90 2.07
N GLN A 94 8.87 12.50 1.78
CA GLN A 94 10.03 13.40 1.85
C GLN A 94 9.89 14.62 0.93
N GLY A 95 9.24 14.48 -0.22
CA GLY A 95 9.01 15.57 -1.17
C GLY A 95 7.95 16.59 -0.73
N VAL A 96 7.10 16.24 0.24
CA VAL A 96 5.95 17.07 0.66
C VAL A 96 5.97 17.45 2.14
N THR A 97 6.84 16.85 2.95
CA THR A 97 6.97 17.14 4.38
C THR A 97 8.26 17.92 4.68
N PRO A 98 8.17 19.11 5.30
CA PRO A 98 9.36 19.87 5.68
C PRO A 98 10.10 19.21 6.87
N GLY A 99 11.12 18.42 6.55
CA GLY A 99 12.12 17.94 7.52
C GLY A 99 11.84 16.57 8.16
N GLU A 100 12.91 15.93 8.64
CA GLU A 100 12.91 14.50 9.02
C GLU A 100 12.03 14.14 10.22
N ARG A 101 11.80 15.09 11.16
CA ARG A 101 10.99 14.83 12.36
C ARG A 101 9.50 14.74 12.04
N GLU A 102 9.03 15.58 11.13
CA GLU A 102 7.65 15.58 10.65
C GLU A 102 7.41 14.36 9.75
N LEU A 103 8.38 14.03 8.88
CA LEU A 103 8.35 12.79 8.08
C LEU A 103 8.16 11.53 8.93
N ARG A 104 8.89 11.40 10.06
CA ARG A 104 8.73 10.25 10.97
C ARG A 104 7.37 10.20 11.64
N GLN A 105 6.73 11.35 11.88
CA GLN A 105 5.38 11.40 12.45
C GLN A 105 4.34 11.00 11.41
N GLU A 106 4.43 11.54 10.20
CA GLU A 106 3.54 11.19 9.08
C GLU A 106 3.67 9.71 8.70
N MET A 107 4.89 9.19 8.64
CA MET A 107 5.12 7.75 8.42
C MET A 107 4.47 6.89 9.51
N ARG A 108 4.48 7.31 10.78
CA ARG A 108 3.77 6.55 11.82
C ARG A 108 2.26 6.58 11.65
N ARG A 109 1.69 7.70 11.17
CA ARG A 109 0.25 7.84 10.92
C ARG A 109 -0.22 7.00 9.74
N ILE A 110 0.60 6.85 8.71
CA ILE A 110 0.25 6.12 7.48
C ILE A 110 0.36 4.60 7.65
N TRP A 111 1.27 4.12 8.50
CA TRP A 111 1.57 2.70 8.67
C TRP A 111 1.05 2.07 9.99
N ILE A 112 0.19 2.78 10.73
CA ILE A 112 -0.60 2.26 11.87
C ILE A 112 -1.91 1.67 11.34
#